data_AF-A0A0L1JB39-F1
#
_entry.id   AF-A0A0L1JB39-F1
#
_cell.length_a   1.000
_cell.length_b   1.000
_cell.length_c   1.000
_cell.angle_alpha   90.00
_cell.angle_beta   90.00
_cell.angle_gamma   90.00
#
_symmetry.space_group_name_H-M   'P 1'
#
loop_
_entity.id
_entity.type
_entity.pdbx_description
1 polymer ?
#
loop_
_entity_poly.entity_id
_entity_poly.type
_entity_poly.pdbx_seq_one_letter_code
_entity_poly.pdbx_strand_id
1 'polypeptide(L)'
;MRHSVSDPDVDEKLLSDEEATWPHEQKQNESLFKKCAKWFLLVAVAVFSCLVGVVLGRQEHNLDKVCTRQLTQYSPVIPEVGIEYHQEQFNGSFLKENIYRQEASPEVDAAWEALGVNYRSLRVPAEEAQKSGLASDQVKISEKYGGGYPANIEGLHHLHCLNLLRQSLYYNYDYYHEQGQGAFVNEDYIVRRHVSHCLDIIRQQLMCTVDIGVLGQVWVHPENPEPFVDFNTQHKCRNFEAIRQWAERNQLPETVPQDFLQPPKIEDRVYNEIP
;
A
#
# COMPACT_ATOMS: atom_id res chain seq x y z
N MET A 1 -24.08 59.68 48.53
CA MET A 1 -23.92 61.09 48.08
C MET A 1 -24.95 61.29 46.97
N ARG A 2 -26.06 62.00 47.27
CA ARG A 2 -26.31 63.42 46.92
C ARG A 2 -26.43 63.57 45.39
N HIS A 3 -27.52 64.03 44.74
CA HIS A 3 -28.72 64.85 45.04
C HIS A 3 -29.77 64.46 43.96
N SER A 4 -31.09 64.35 44.17
CA SER A 4 -32.14 65.26 44.67
C SER A 4 -32.46 66.45 43.76
N VAL A 5 -33.76 66.57 43.40
CA VAL A 5 -34.54 67.82 43.13
C VAL A 5 -34.41 68.35 41.69
N SER A 6 -35.39 68.13 40.78
CA SER A 6 -36.69 68.84 40.57
C SER A 6 -36.52 70.35 40.41
N ASP A 7 -36.86 70.99 39.29
CA ASP A 7 -38.22 71.43 38.85
C ASP A 7 -38.01 72.53 37.75
N PRO A 8 -39.01 73.28 37.26
CA PRO A 8 -40.11 73.02 36.31
C PRO A 8 -40.00 73.88 35.01
N ASP A 9 -41.13 74.05 34.32
CA ASP A 9 -41.49 75.07 33.32
C ASP A 9 -41.13 74.82 31.86
N VAL A 10 -42.10 74.27 31.13
CA VAL A 10 -42.45 74.83 29.81
C VAL A 10 -43.97 74.92 29.70
N ASP A 11 -44.44 76.16 29.74
CA ASP A 11 -45.78 76.63 29.46
C ASP A 11 -46.28 76.21 28.06
N GLU A 12 -47.60 76.07 27.99
CA GLU A 12 -48.42 75.73 26.84
C GLU A 12 -48.12 76.53 25.57
N LYS A 13 -48.05 75.84 24.43
CA LYS A 13 -48.64 76.37 23.20
C LYS A 13 -49.30 75.26 22.39
N LEU A 14 -50.62 75.35 22.33
CA LEU A 14 -51.54 74.54 21.54
C LEU A 14 -51.22 74.59 20.03
N LEU A 15 -51.15 73.38 19.46
CA LEU A 15 -51.70 72.90 18.19
C LEU A 15 -51.30 73.58 16.87
N SER A 16 -50.59 72.82 16.03
CA SER A 16 -50.97 72.66 14.62
C SER A 16 -50.89 71.18 14.26
N ASP A 17 -51.99 70.68 13.71
CA ASP A 17 -52.25 69.28 13.37
C ASP A 17 -51.25 68.72 12.34
N GLU A 18 -50.53 67.65 12.70
CA GLU A 18 -50.04 66.67 11.74
C GLU A 18 -50.26 65.26 12.31
N GLU A 19 -51.18 64.52 11.71
CA GLU A 19 -51.44 63.11 11.98
C GLU A 19 -50.17 62.28 11.71
N ALA A 20 -49.58 61.74 12.78
CA ALA A 20 -48.49 60.78 12.68
C ALA A 20 -49.00 59.47 12.05
N THR A 21 -48.73 59.30 10.76
CA THR A 21 -48.96 58.06 10.02
C THR A 21 -47.80 57.09 10.28
N TRP A 22 -48.09 55.96 10.92
CA TRP A 22 -47.13 54.86 11.05
C TRP A 22 -46.86 54.24 9.66
N PRO A 23 -45.61 54.05 9.22
CA PRO A 23 -45.34 53.37 7.97
C PRO A 23 -45.73 51.90 8.09
N HIS A 24 -46.77 51.50 7.36
CA HIS A 24 -47.03 50.10 7.07
C HIS A 24 -45.81 49.55 6.31
N GLU A 25 -45.13 48.55 6.86
CA GLU A 25 -44.12 47.77 6.15
C GLU A 25 -44.78 47.10 4.93
N GLN A 26 -44.66 47.73 3.77
CA GLN A 26 -45.08 47.14 2.51
C GLN A 26 -44.13 45.99 2.20
N LYS A 27 -44.62 44.74 2.32
CA LYS A 27 -44.00 43.59 1.65
C LYS A 27 -43.94 43.89 0.15
N GLN A 28 -42.79 44.36 -0.34
CA GLN A 28 -42.57 44.59 -1.75
C GLN A 28 -42.75 43.26 -2.49
N ASN A 29 -43.79 43.18 -3.33
CA ASN A 29 -44.01 42.05 -4.21
C ASN A 29 -42.89 42.04 -5.27
N GLU A 30 -41.90 41.17 -5.10
CA GLU A 30 -40.84 40.98 -6.11
C GLU A 30 -41.47 40.66 -7.47
N SER A 31 -41.03 41.38 -8.51
CA SER A 31 -41.54 41.16 -9.87
C SER A 31 -41.29 39.72 -10.32
N LEU A 32 -42.23 39.16 -11.10
CA LEU A 32 -42.13 37.82 -11.68
C LEU A 32 -40.78 37.60 -12.39
N PHE A 33 -40.26 38.64 -13.04
CA PHE A 33 -38.94 38.62 -13.68
C PHE A 33 -37.79 38.37 -12.69
N LYS A 34 -37.80 39.03 -11.52
CA LYS A 34 -36.78 38.81 -10.47
C LYS A 34 -36.88 37.40 -9.87
N LYS A 35 -38.08 36.86 -9.72
CA LYS A 35 -38.30 35.48 -9.25
C LYS A 35 -37.79 34.46 -10.27
N CYS A 36 -38.13 34.62 -11.54
CA CYS A 36 -37.64 33.75 -12.62
C CYS A 36 -36.11 33.83 -12.77
N ALA A 37 -35.51 35.02 -12.66
CA ALA A 37 -34.06 35.18 -12.69
C ALA A 37 -33.36 34.48 -11.51
N LYS A 38 -33.91 34.57 -10.29
CA LYS A 38 -33.39 33.83 -9.12
C LYS A 38 -33.50 32.32 -9.29
N TRP A 39 -34.64 31.82 -9.78
CA TRP A 39 -34.82 30.39 -10.07
C TRP A 39 -33.89 29.89 -11.17
N PHE A 40 -33.72 30.67 -12.24
CA PHE A 40 -32.78 30.34 -13.30
C PHE A 40 -31.34 30.31 -12.79
N LEU A 41 -30.93 31.28 -11.97
CA LEU A 41 -29.61 31.29 -11.33
C LEU A 41 -29.41 30.06 -10.43
N LEU A 42 -30.40 29.72 -9.59
CA LEU A 42 -30.34 28.53 -8.73
C LEU A 42 -30.21 27.24 -9.54
N VAL A 43 -31.00 27.08 -10.60
CA VAL A 43 -30.93 25.93 -11.49
C VAL A 43 -29.59 25.88 -12.22
N ALA A 44 -29.08 27.03 -12.70
CA ALA A 44 -27.78 27.10 -13.36
C ALA A 44 -26.63 26.71 -12.41
N VAL A 45 -26.65 27.17 -11.16
CA VAL A 45 -25.67 26.78 -10.13
C VAL A 45 -25.80 25.30 -9.80
N ALA A 46 -27.02 24.77 -9.67
CA ALA A 46 -27.23 23.34 -9.41
C ALA A 46 -26.71 22.48 -10.57
N VAL A 47 -27.02 22.83 -11.82
CA VAL A 47 -26.52 22.15 -13.03
C VAL A 47 -25.01 22.25 -13.12
N PHE A 48 -24.43 23.43 -12.88
CA PHE A 48 -22.98 23.61 -12.88
C PHE A 48 -22.31 22.73 -11.80
N SER A 49 -22.85 22.72 -10.57
CA SER A 49 -22.34 21.88 -9.49
C SER A 49 -22.43 20.38 -9.81
N CYS A 50 -23.52 19.95 -10.46
CA CYS A 50 -23.70 18.57 -10.90
C CYS A 50 -22.71 18.21 -12.03
N LEU A 51 -22.49 19.11 -13.00
CA LEU A 51 -21.51 18.93 -14.06
C LEU A 51 -20.08 18.86 -13.51
N VAL A 52 -19.72 19.73 -12.57
CA VAL A 52 -18.42 19.67 -11.88
C VAL A 52 -18.29 18.37 -11.09
N GLY A 53 -19.33 17.96 -10.36
CA GLY A 53 -19.35 16.68 -9.64
C GLY A 53 -19.22 15.47 -10.56
N VAL A 54 -19.87 15.47 -11.73
CA VAL A 54 -19.74 14.43 -12.75
C VAL A 54 -18.36 14.44 -13.38
N VAL A 55 -17.77 15.61 -13.66
CA VAL A 55 -16.40 15.71 -14.21
C VAL A 55 -15.37 15.22 -13.21
N LEU A 56 -15.45 15.65 -11.95
CA LEU A 56 -14.57 15.19 -10.88
C LEU A 56 -14.78 13.71 -10.54
N GLY A 57 -16.02 13.22 -10.58
CA GLY A 57 -16.36 11.81 -10.34
C GLY A 57 -16.02 10.89 -11.52
N ARG A 58 -16.03 11.41 -12.76
CA ARG A 58 -15.57 10.71 -13.98
C ARG A 58 -14.08 10.87 -14.22
N GLN A 59 -13.41 11.75 -13.49
CA GLN A 59 -11.97 11.75 -13.39
C GLN A 59 -11.62 10.50 -12.59
N GLU A 60 -11.69 9.34 -13.26
CA GLU A 60 -11.14 8.09 -12.77
C GLU A 60 -9.69 8.40 -12.43
N HIS A 61 -9.44 8.59 -11.15
CA HIS A 61 -8.10 8.47 -10.64
C HIS A 61 -7.71 7.05 -10.99
N ASN A 62 -6.71 6.91 -11.86
CA ASN A 62 -6.06 5.63 -12.10
C ASN A 62 -5.64 5.11 -10.72
N LEU A 63 -6.45 4.18 -10.19
CA LEU A 63 -6.36 3.73 -8.81
C LEU A 63 -5.01 3.10 -8.58
N ASP A 64 -4.48 2.41 -9.58
CA ASP A 64 -3.15 1.80 -9.55
C ASP A 64 -2.06 2.84 -9.30
N LYS A 65 -2.13 3.98 -9.99
CA LYS A 65 -1.19 5.10 -9.78
C LYS A 65 -1.32 5.71 -8.38
N VAL A 66 -2.54 5.85 -7.86
CA VAL A 66 -2.77 6.39 -6.51
C VAL A 66 -2.27 5.40 -5.45
N CYS A 67 -2.65 4.13 -5.57
CA CYS A 67 -2.24 3.03 -4.71
C CYS A 67 -0.73 2.86 -4.69
N THR A 68 -0.07 2.81 -5.86
CA THR A 68 1.39 2.71 -5.94
C THR A 68 2.05 3.82 -5.15
N ARG A 69 1.66 5.09 -5.39
CA ARG A 69 2.24 6.24 -4.68
C ARG A 69 2.00 6.21 -3.17
N GLN A 70 0.86 5.70 -2.73
CA GLN A 70 0.53 5.61 -1.32
C GLN A 70 1.26 4.46 -0.64
N LEU A 71 1.32 3.30 -1.27
CA LEU A 71 1.72 2.02 -0.67
C LEU A 71 3.21 1.70 -0.82
N THR A 72 3.92 2.33 -1.75
CA THR A 72 5.37 2.09 -1.95
C THR A 72 6.19 3.34 -1.66
N GLN A 73 7.48 3.14 -1.39
CA GLN A 73 8.47 4.20 -1.54
C GLN A 73 8.56 4.61 -3.02
N TYR A 74 9.02 5.83 -3.28
CA TYR A 74 9.29 6.25 -4.64
C TYR A 74 10.36 5.36 -5.28
N SER A 75 10.16 5.00 -6.54
CA SER A 75 11.06 4.16 -7.30
C SER A 75 11.22 4.71 -8.72
N PRO A 76 12.41 4.59 -9.33
CA PRO A 76 12.64 5.05 -10.69
C PRO A 76 11.85 4.23 -11.73
N VAL A 77 11.32 3.05 -11.38
CA VAL A 77 10.53 2.23 -12.32
C VAL A 77 9.11 2.77 -12.55
N ILE A 78 8.58 3.57 -11.61
CA ILE A 78 7.20 4.07 -11.64
C ILE A 78 6.91 4.89 -12.92
N PRO A 79 7.71 5.90 -13.31
CA PRO A 79 7.43 6.69 -14.51
C PRO A 79 7.60 5.92 -15.82
N GLU A 80 8.42 4.87 -15.86
CA GLU A 80 8.80 4.16 -17.09
C GLU A 80 7.94 2.92 -17.38
N VAL A 81 7.58 2.15 -16.35
CA VAL A 81 6.92 0.85 -16.51
C VAL A 81 5.39 0.97 -16.55
N GLY A 82 4.81 1.92 -15.82
CA GLY A 82 3.36 2.00 -15.63
C GLY A 82 2.85 0.82 -14.79
N ILE A 83 2.81 0.98 -13.47
CA ILE A 83 2.37 -0.08 -12.54
C ILE A 83 0.87 -0.34 -12.72
N GLU A 84 0.53 -1.60 -12.99
CA GLU A 84 -0.84 -2.11 -13.12
C GLU A 84 -1.06 -3.25 -12.12
N TYR A 85 -2.23 -3.27 -11.47
CA TYR A 85 -2.61 -4.34 -10.55
C TYR A 85 -3.61 -5.29 -11.19
N HIS A 86 -3.39 -6.60 -11.00
CA HIS A 86 -4.33 -7.64 -11.39
C HIS A 86 -4.56 -8.62 -10.25
N GLN A 87 -5.65 -9.37 -10.34
CA GLN A 87 -5.91 -10.47 -9.42
C GLN A 87 -5.24 -11.73 -9.96
N GLU A 88 -4.41 -12.35 -9.14
CA GLU A 88 -3.74 -13.61 -9.45
C GLU A 88 -4.14 -14.65 -8.41
N GLN A 89 -4.51 -15.85 -8.86
CA GLN A 89 -4.73 -16.97 -7.96
C GLN A 89 -3.43 -17.76 -7.80
N PHE A 90 -2.92 -17.82 -6.57
CA PHE A 90 -1.71 -18.59 -6.29
C PHE A 90 -1.94 -20.08 -6.52
N ASN A 91 -0.99 -20.71 -7.18
CA ASN A 91 -0.90 -22.16 -7.23
C ASN A 91 -0.32 -22.66 -5.89
N GLY A 92 -1.21 -22.85 -4.92
CA GLY A 92 -0.88 -23.41 -3.61
C GLY A 92 -1.12 -24.91 -3.50
N SER A 93 -1.17 -25.65 -4.62
CA SER A 93 -1.49 -27.08 -4.60
C SER A 93 -0.52 -27.83 -3.70
N PHE A 94 -0.97 -28.55 -2.67
CA PHE A 94 -0.03 -29.07 -1.68
C PHE A 94 0.79 -30.25 -2.21
N LEU A 95 0.16 -31.20 -2.90
CA LEU A 95 0.82 -32.43 -3.38
C LEU A 95 1.31 -32.36 -4.83
N LYS A 96 0.88 -31.36 -5.61
CA LYS A 96 1.22 -31.22 -7.03
C LYS A 96 2.36 -30.22 -7.20
N GLU A 97 3.55 -30.72 -7.49
CA GLU A 97 4.75 -29.90 -7.65
C GLU A 97 4.79 -29.20 -9.01
N ASN A 98 5.25 -27.95 -9.01
CA ASN A 98 5.67 -27.22 -10.21
C ASN A 98 7.21 -27.22 -10.29
N ILE A 99 7.78 -26.60 -11.32
CA ILE A 99 9.24 -26.59 -11.54
C ILE A 99 10.03 -26.01 -10.36
N TYR A 100 9.50 -25.03 -9.64
CA TYR A 100 10.19 -24.35 -8.53
C TYR A 100 10.27 -25.19 -7.26
N ARG A 101 9.51 -26.30 -7.20
CA ARG A 101 9.39 -27.18 -6.03
C ARG A 101 10.16 -28.48 -6.17
N GLN A 102 10.68 -28.76 -7.36
CA GLN A 102 11.40 -29.99 -7.67
C GLN A 102 12.79 -30.00 -7.02
N GLU A 103 13.42 -31.18 -7.04
CA GLU A 103 14.80 -31.33 -6.60
C GLU A 103 15.77 -30.50 -7.47
N ALA A 104 16.97 -30.23 -6.96
CA ALA A 104 17.97 -29.49 -7.71
C ALA A 104 18.29 -30.17 -9.05
N SER A 105 18.09 -29.43 -10.13
CA SER A 105 18.40 -29.84 -11.49
C SER A 105 18.70 -28.61 -12.36
N PRO A 106 19.36 -28.78 -13.52
CA PRO A 106 19.58 -27.69 -14.46
C PRO A 106 18.30 -26.96 -14.88
N GLU A 107 17.18 -27.68 -15.02
CA GLU A 107 15.88 -27.12 -15.38
C GLU A 107 15.29 -26.27 -14.26
N VAL A 108 15.43 -26.72 -13.01
CA VAL A 108 15.02 -25.93 -11.84
C VAL A 108 15.86 -24.66 -11.75
N ASP A 109 17.18 -24.77 -11.85
CA ASP A 109 18.06 -23.60 -11.78
C ASP A 109 17.75 -22.62 -12.92
N ALA A 110 17.54 -23.10 -14.15
CA ALA A 110 17.12 -22.25 -15.27
C ALA A 110 15.78 -21.54 -15.03
N ALA A 111 14.80 -22.21 -14.41
CA ALA A 111 13.54 -21.59 -14.04
C ALA A 111 13.72 -20.47 -13.01
N TRP A 112 14.59 -20.66 -12.01
CA TRP A 112 14.93 -19.62 -11.04
C TRP A 112 15.70 -18.46 -11.69
N GLU A 113 16.67 -18.74 -12.57
CA GLU A 113 17.38 -17.70 -13.35
C GLU A 113 16.43 -16.80 -14.15
N ALA A 114 15.40 -17.40 -14.76
CA ALA A 114 14.40 -16.67 -15.54
C ALA A 114 13.57 -15.68 -14.71
N LEU A 115 13.53 -15.82 -13.37
CA LEU A 115 12.90 -14.85 -12.47
C LEU A 115 13.77 -13.62 -12.19
N GLY A 116 15.00 -13.58 -12.69
CA GLY A 116 15.92 -12.46 -12.50
C GLY A 116 16.71 -12.51 -11.20
N VAL A 117 16.85 -13.69 -10.57
CA VAL A 117 17.58 -13.87 -9.31
C VAL A 117 19.06 -13.51 -9.39
N ASN A 118 19.65 -13.42 -10.59
CA ASN A 118 21.04 -13.01 -10.80
C ASN A 118 21.16 -11.78 -11.72
N TYR A 119 20.12 -10.95 -11.79
CA TYR A 119 20.22 -9.70 -12.54
C TYR A 119 21.24 -8.75 -11.91
N ARG A 120 22.06 -8.16 -12.78
CA ARG A 120 23.09 -7.19 -12.42
C ARG A 120 22.45 -5.86 -12.01
N SER A 121 23.23 -5.03 -11.32
CA SER A 121 22.81 -3.68 -10.96
C SER A 121 22.42 -2.87 -12.21
N LEU A 122 21.31 -2.15 -12.10
CA LEU A 122 20.86 -1.15 -13.06
C LEU A 122 21.46 0.21 -12.72
N ARG A 123 21.32 1.16 -13.65
CA ARG A 123 21.70 2.56 -13.45
C ARG A 123 20.49 3.38 -13.04
N VAL A 124 20.52 3.98 -11.85
CA VAL A 124 19.56 5.00 -11.42
C VAL A 124 20.09 6.38 -11.81
N PRO A 125 19.34 7.17 -12.61
CA PRO A 125 19.74 8.53 -12.95
C PRO A 125 19.94 9.41 -11.71
N ALA A 126 20.87 10.36 -11.77
CA ALA A 126 21.22 11.19 -10.62
C ALA A 126 20.03 12.05 -10.13
N GLU A 127 19.15 12.46 -11.04
CA GLU A 127 17.93 13.22 -10.80
C GLU A 127 16.82 12.42 -10.09
N GLU A 128 16.91 11.09 -10.11
CA GLU A 128 15.98 10.17 -9.45
C GLU A 128 16.53 9.62 -8.12
N ALA A 129 17.86 9.53 -8.00
CA ALA A 129 18.56 8.89 -6.89
C ALA A 129 18.05 9.29 -5.50
N GLN A 130 18.01 10.59 -5.18
CA GLN A 130 17.58 11.05 -3.85
C GLN A 130 16.12 10.73 -3.57
N LYS A 131 15.24 10.83 -4.58
CA LYS A 131 13.82 10.48 -4.43
C LYS A 131 13.67 8.98 -4.17
N SER A 132 14.53 8.17 -4.78
CA SER A 132 14.57 6.71 -4.62
C SER A 132 15.21 6.25 -3.30
N GLY A 133 15.72 7.17 -2.47
CA GLY A 133 16.35 6.86 -1.19
C GLY A 133 17.87 6.66 -1.26
N LEU A 134 18.49 6.92 -2.42
CA LEU A 134 19.95 6.85 -2.58
C LEU A 134 20.60 8.16 -2.14
N ALA A 135 21.48 8.10 -1.15
CA ALA A 135 22.16 9.28 -0.62
C ALA A 135 23.24 9.81 -1.59
N SER A 136 23.53 11.12 -1.53
CA SER A 136 24.44 11.77 -2.49
C SER A 136 25.90 11.34 -2.39
N ASP A 137 26.28 10.67 -1.30
CA ASP A 137 27.61 10.16 -0.99
C ASP A 137 27.76 8.66 -1.26
N GLN A 138 26.69 7.98 -1.70
CA GLN A 138 26.76 6.61 -2.20
C GLN A 138 27.62 6.51 -3.47
N VAL A 139 28.02 5.29 -3.80
CA VAL A 139 28.84 4.95 -4.97
C VAL A 139 28.17 5.45 -6.24
N LYS A 140 28.96 6.03 -7.14
CA LYS A 140 28.49 6.60 -8.41
C LYS A 140 29.21 5.97 -9.60
N ILE A 141 28.46 5.80 -10.69
CA ILE A 141 29.02 5.49 -12.00
C ILE A 141 29.73 6.76 -12.50
N SER A 142 30.93 6.60 -13.07
CA SER A 142 31.69 7.73 -13.61
C SER A 142 30.92 8.44 -14.73
N GLU A 143 30.99 9.77 -14.78
CA GLU A 143 30.38 10.61 -15.83
C GLU A 143 30.79 10.19 -17.25
N LYS A 144 32.01 9.67 -17.43
CA LYS A 144 32.49 9.12 -18.71
C LYS A 144 31.60 7.99 -19.24
N TYR A 145 30.94 7.26 -18.34
CA TYR A 145 30.04 6.14 -18.66
C TYR A 145 28.57 6.49 -18.45
N GLY A 146 28.25 7.78 -18.33
CA GLY A 146 26.87 8.29 -18.24
C GLY A 146 26.35 8.58 -16.83
N GLY A 147 27.22 8.56 -15.80
CA GLY A 147 26.86 9.01 -14.46
C GLY A 147 25.79 8.17 -13.76
N GLY A 148 25.28 8.67 -12.63
CA GLY A 148 24.22 8.01 -11.85
C GLY A 148 24.74 7.02 -10.81
N TYR A 149 23.84 6.17 -10.31
CA TYR A 149 24.10 5.25 -9.20
C TYR A 149 23.86 3.80 -9.63
N PRO A 150 24.78 2.87 -9.34
CA PRO A 150 24.51 1.45 -9.48
C PRO A 150 23.56 1.01 -8.36
N ALA A 151 22.45 0.38 -8.72
CA ALA A 151 21.47 -0.13 -7.76
C ALA A 151 20.81 -1.41 -8.25
N ASN A 152 20.17 -2.17 -7.36
CA ASN A 152 19.35 -3.33 -7.71
C ASN A 152 17.90 -3.10 -7.32
N ILE A 153 16.96 -3.77 -8.00
CA ILE A 153 15.55 -3.78 -7.59
C ILE A 153 15.41 -4.69 -6.37
N GLU A 154 14.81 -4.17 -5.30
CA GLU A 154 14.58 -4.85 -4.02
C GLU A 154 13.86 -6.19 -4.19
N GLY A 155 12.77 -6.22 -4.94
CA GLY A 155 11.98 -7.43 -5.17
C GLY A 155 12.75 -8.55 -5.87
N LEU A 156 13.68 -8.21 -6.77
CA LEU A 156 14.55 -9.21 -7.41
C LEU A 156 15.63 -9.70 -6.44
N HIS A 157 16.13 -8.83 -5.57
CA HIS A 157 17.05 -9.24 -4.51
C HIS A 157 16.35 -10.15 -3.47
N HIS A 158 15.07 -9.92 -3.14
CA HIS A 158 14.30 -10.84 -2.30
C HIS A 158 14.20 -12.24 -2.93
N LEU A 159 13.96 -12.32 -4.25
CA LEU A 159 13.95 -13.59 -4.97
C LEU A 159 15.33 -14.26 -5.02
N HIS A 160 16.40 -13.47 -5.18
CA HIS A 160 17.79 -13.95 -5.05
C HIS A 160 18.03 -14.60 -3.68
N CYS A 161 17.67 -13.90 -2.60
CA CYS A 161 17.80 -14.40 -1.23
C CYS A 161 16.98 -15.69 -1.03
N LEU A 162 15.75 -15.75 -1.54
CA LEU A 162 14.93 -16.95 -1.45
C LEU A 162 15.56 -18.13 -2.21
N ASN A 163 16.16 -17.90 -3.38
CA ASN A 163 16.87 -18.94 -4.12
C ASN A 163 18.14 -19.40 -3.38
N LEU A 164 18.88 -18.50 -2.73
CA LEU A 164 20.02 -18.87 -1.89
C LEU A 164 19.58 -19.73 -0.70
N LEU A 165 18.46 -19.37 -0.06
CA LEU A 165 17.86 -20.18 1.00
C LEU A 165 17.49 -21.56 0.49
N ARG A 166 16.81 -21.68 -0.66
CA ARG A 166 16.50 -22.97 -1.33
C ARG A 166 17.73 -23.85 -1.43
N GLN A 167 18.84 -23.29 -1.90
CA GLN A 167 20.10 -24.00 -2.13
C GLN A 167 20.82 -24.38 -0.82
N SER A 168 20.47 -23.74 0.31
CA SER A 168 21.23 -23.78 1.57
C SER A 168 20.47 -24.38 2.75
N LEU A 169 19.32 -25.02 2.55
CA LEU A 169 18.42 -25.50 3.62
C LEU A 169 19.05 -26.49 4.62
N TYR A 170 20.24 -27.02 4.36
CA TYR A 170 20.87 -28.06 5.17
C TYR A 170 21.51 -27.57 6.49
N TYR A 171 21.86 -26.29 6.63
CA TYR A 171 22.72 -25.81 7.73
C TYR A 171 22.18 -26.06 9.15
N ASN A 172 20.87 -26.12 9.35
CA ASN A 172 20.24 -26.32 10.66
C ASN A 172 19.37 -27.59 10.73
N TYR A 173 19.37 -28.42 9.68
CA TYR A 173 18.42 -29.51 9.54
C TYR A 173 18.56 -30.52 10.69
N ASP A 174 19.78 -31.03 10.92
CA ASP A 174 20.04 -32.09 11.90
C ASP A 174 19.57 -31.68 13.31
N TYR A 175 19.83 -30.44 13.72
CA TYR A 175 19.40 -29.94 15.04
C TYR A 175 17.88 -29.94 15.22
N TYR A 176 17.12 -29.44 14.25
CA TYR A 176 15.65 -29.40 14.36
C TYR A 176 15.00 -30.77 14.11
N HIS A 177 15.64 -31.60 13.29
CA HIS A 177 15.25 -32.99 13.06
C HIS A 177 15.36 -33.80 14.35
N GLU A 178 16.49 -33.71 15.05
CA GLU A 178 16.71 -34.37 16.35
C GLU A 178 15.71 -33.94 17.42
N GLN A 179 15.24 -32.69 17.39
CA GLN A 179 14.21 -32.22 18.32
C GLN A 179 12.86 -32.90 18.11
N GLY A 180 12.53 -33.31 16.88
CA GLY A 180 11.26 -33.97 16.56
C GLY A 180 10.02 -33.15 16.93
N GLN A 181 10.08 -31.82 16.76
CA GLN A 181 8.99 -30.90 17.11
C GLN A 181 8.44 -30.17 15.87
N GLY A 182 7.22 -29.63 15.97
CA GLY A 182 6.61 -28.86 14.90
C GLY A 182 6.46 -29.68 13.61
N ALA A 183 7.02 -29.20 12.50
CA ALA A 183 6.98 -29.93 11.22
C ALA A 183 7.76 -31.26 11.28
N PHE A 184 8.82 -31.35 12.09
CA PHE A 184 9.72 -32.49 12.19
C PHE A 184 9.16 -33.67 13.01
N VAL A 185 7.91 -33.57 13.50
CA VAL A 185 7.17 -34.75 14.00
C VAL A 185 6.80 -35.72 12.87
N ASN A 186 6.82 -35.23 11.62
CA ASN A 186 6.48 -36.00 10.43
C ASN A 186 7.73 -36.64 9.82
N GLU A 187 7.52 -37.66 9.01
CA GLU A 187 8.56 -38.29 8.19
C GLU A 187 9.25 -37.28 7.25
N ASP A 188 10.54 -37.48 6.98
CA ASP A 188 11.40 -36.58 6.17
C ASP A 188 10.79 -36.22 4.82
N TYR A 189 10.11 -37.17 4.16
CA TYR A 189 9.50 -36.92 2.86
C TYR A 189 8.32 -35.94 2.95
N ILE A 190 7.61 -35.88 4.09
CA ILE A 190 6.55 -34.90 4.36
C ILE A 190 7.17 -33.55 4.66
N VAL A 191 8.22 -33.51 5.49
CA VAL A 191 8.96 -32.28 5.80
C VAL A 191 9.48 -31.65 4.51
N ARG A 192 10.09 -32.43 3.62
CA ARG A 192 10.58 -31.97 2.32
C ARG A 192 9.48 -31.33 1.47
N ARG A 193 8.31 -31.98 1.36
CA ARG A 193 7.16 -31.45 0.61
C ARG A 193 6.61 -30.17 1.23
N HIS A 194 6.57 -30.11 2.56
CA HIS A 194 6.13 -28.93 3.29
C HIS A 194 7.08 -27.75 3.03
N VAL A 195 8.39 -27.98 3.12
CA VAL A 195 9.41 -26.95 2.87
C VAL A 195 9.37 -26.46 1.42
N SER A 196 9.28 -27.36 0.44
CA SER A 196 9.20 -26.95 -0.98
C SER A 196 7.91 -26.19 -1.29
N HIS A 197 6.78 -26.59 -0.69
CA HIS A 197 5.52 -25.86 -0.76
C HIS A 197 5.63 -24.45 -0.16
N CYS A 198 6.14 -24.32 1.08
CA CYS A 198 6.31 -23.02 1.73
C CYS A 198 7.22 -22.09 0.94
N LEU A 199 8.32 -22.63 0.40
CA LEU A 199 9.25 -21.88 -0.43
C LEU A 199 8.56 -21.30 -1.67
N ASP A 200 7.72 -22.10 -2.33
CA ASP A 200 6.98 -21.65 -3.52
C ASP A 200 5.85 -20.66 -3.20
N ILE A 201 5.19 -20.80 -2.04
CA ILE A 201 4.21 -19.79 -1.56
C ILE A 201 4.90 -18.45 -1.31
N ILE A 202 6.07 -18.45 -0.67
CA ILE A 202 6.84 -17.22 -0.44
C ILE A 202 7.31 -16.63 -1.77
N ARG A 203 7.79 -17.46 -2.72
CA ARG A 203 8.17 -17.01 -4.07
C ARG A 203 7.01 -16.29 -4.77
N GLN A 204 5.82 -16.90 -4.75
CA GLN A 204 4.61 -16.31 -5.34
C GLN A 204 4.23 -15.00 -4.65
N GLN A 205 4.31 -14.92 -3.32
CA GLN A 205 4.06 -13.68 -2.58
C GLN A 205 5.05 -12.57 -2.96
N LEU A 206 6.35 -12.88 -3.04
CA LEU A 206 7.39 -11.93 -3.43
C LEU A 206 7.21 -11.42 -4.86
N MET A 207 6.69 -12.24 -5.78
CA MET A 207 6.36 -11.80 -7.14
C MET A 207 5.07 -10.97 -7.19
N CYS A 208 4.03 -11.39 -6.46
CA CYS A 208 2.73 -10.72 -6.43
C CYS A 208 2.83 -9.30 -5.84
N THR A 209 3.66 -9.12 -4.81
CA THR A 209 3.91 -7.82 -4.19
C THR A 209 5.37 -7.42 -4.37
N VAL A 210 5.89 -7.56 -5.60
CA VAL A 210 7.28 -7.25 -5.92
C VAL A 210 7.65 -5.85 -5.43
N ASP A 211 8.68 -5.77 -4.59
CA ASP A 211 9.16 -4.49 -4.10
C ASP A 211 9.90 -3.79 -5.25
N ILE A 212 9.35 -2.65 -5.66
CA ILE A 212 9.89 -1.85 -6.75
C ILE A 212 10.97 -0.87 -6.29
N GLY A 213 11.26 -0.78 -4.99
CA GLY A 213 12.36 0.02 -4.44
C GLY A 213 13.72 -0.39 -5.00
N VAL A 214 14.72 0.45 -4.72
CA VAL A 214 16.10 0.21 -5.15
C VAL A 214 17.05 0.23 -3.95
N LEU A 215 18.02 -0.68 -3.99
CA LEU A 215 19.11 -0.75 -3.03
C LEU A 215 20.43 -0.37 -3.72
N GLY A 216 21.15 0.59 -3.12
CA GLY A 216 22.35 1.20 -3.69
C GLY A 216 23.64 0.56 -3.18
N GLN A 217 24.74 1.28 -3.35
CA GLN A 217 26.04 0.88 -2.83
C GLN A 217 26.69 2.00 -2.04
N VAL A 218 27.32 1.66 -0.92
CA VAL A 218 28.10 2.56 -0.06
C VAL A 218 29.58 2.21 -0.15
N TRP A 219 30.44 3.18 0.20
CA TRP A 219 31.86 2.92 0.37
C TRP A 219 32.12 2.34 1.75
N VAL A 220 32.78 1.19 1.80
CA VAL A 220 33.31 0.59 3.03
C VAL A 220 34.84 0.63 3.02
N HIS A 221 35.46 0.38 4.16
CA HIS A 221 36.92 0.38 4.35
C HIS A 221 37.61 1.73 4.03
N PRO A 222 37.65 2.67 4.99
CA PRO A 222 38.15 4.03 4.76
C PRO A 222 39.58 4.14 4.20
N GLU A 223 40.46 3.19 4.53
CA GLU A 223 41.86 3.18 4.05
C GLU A 223 42.00 2.62 2.63
N ASN A 224 41.09 1.76 2.19
CA ASN A 224 41.05 1.18 0.86
C ASN A 224 39.59 1.01 0.41
N PRO A 225 38.95 2.10 -0.05
CA PRO A 225 37.51 2.10 -0.29
C PRO A 225 37.07 1.06 -1.32
N GLU A 226 36.07 0.27 -0.96
CA GLU A 226 35.40 -0.67 -1.87
C GLU A 226 33.88 -0.48 -1.83
N PRO A 227 33.18 -0.71 -2.96
CA PRO A 227 31.73 -0.62 -3.00
C PRO A 227 31.12 -1.84 -2.32
N PHE A 228 30.16 -1.61 -1.43
CA PHE A 228 29.35 -2.66 -0.81
C PHE A 228 27.87 -2.31 -0.92
N VAL A 229 27.03 -3.33 -1.10
CA VAL A 229 25.59 -3.14 -1.24
C VAL A 229 24.98 -2.69 0.09
N ASP A 230 24.22 -1.60 0.07
CA ASP A 230 23.53 -1.10 1.26
C ASP A 230 22.10 -1.67 1.34
N PHE A 231 21.91 -2.63 2.24
CA PHE A 231 20.62 -3.27 2.49
C PHE A 231 19.75 -2.47 3.48
N ASN A 232 20.21 -1.33 3.99
CA ASN A 232 19.46 -0.52 4.96
C ASN A 232 18.57 0.51 4.26
N THR A 233 17.55 0.03 3.57
CA THR A 233 16.62 0.85 2.79
C THR A 233 15.34 1.14 3.56
N GLN A 234 14.56 2.11 3.07
CA GLN A 234 13.30 2.53 3.65
C GLN A 234 12.13 1.85 2.91
N HIS A 235 11.14 1.40 3.67
CA HIS A 235 9.94 0.76 3.13
C HIS A 235 8.67 1.30 3.78
N LYS A 236 7.57 1.21 3.06
CA LYS A 236 6.23 1.45 3.61
C LYS A 236 5.60 0.11 3.99
N CYS A 237 5.62 -0.18 5.28
CA CYS A 237 5.10 -1.44 5.80
C CYS A 237 3.69 -1.29 6.36
N ARG A 238 2.90 -2.37 6.28
CA ARG A 238 1.70 -2.51 7.12
C ARG A 238 2.14 -2.59 8.59
N ASN A 239 1.26 -2.18 9.51
CA ASN A 239 1.55 -2.28 10.93
C ASN A 239 1.56 -3.76 11.36
N PHE A 240 2.74 -4.37 11.31
CA PHE A 240 2.96 -5.78 11.64
C PHE A 240 2.48 -6.11 13.05
N GLU A 241 2.81 -5.26 14.03
CA GLU A 241 2.50 -5.54 15.42
C GLU A 241 1.00 -5.51 15.69
N ALA A 242 0.27 -4.55 15.12
CA ALA A 242 -1.19 -4.52 15.23
C ALA A 242 -1.84 -5.76 14.62
N ILE A 243 -1.33 -6.22 13.46
CA ILE A 243 -1.82 -7.44 12.80
C ILE A 243 -1.49 -8.68 13.65
N ARG A 244 -0.26 -8.80 14.15
CA ARG A 244 0.20 -9.91 15.00
C ARG A 244 -0.63 -10.01 16.28
N GLN A 245 -0.82 -8.90 16.99
CA GLN A 245 -1.64 -8.84 18.21
C GLN A 245 -3.12 -9.10 17.95
N TRP A 246 -3.64 -8.70 16.79
CA TRP A 246 -4.99 -9.09 16.38
C TRP A 246 -5.05 -10.62 16.19
N ALA A 247 -4.10 -11.22 15.48
CA ALA A 247 -4.08 -12.68 15.27
C ALA A 247 -3.94 -13.46 16.58
N GLU A 248 -3.02 -13.05 17.46
CA GLU A 248 -2.78 -13.66 18.78
C GLU A 248 -4.04 -13.70 19.64
N ARG A 249 -4.81 -12.61 19.70
CA ARG A 249 -6.05 -12.53 20.50
C ARG A 249 -7.24 -13.28 19.88
N ASN A 250 -7.17 -13.62 18.60
CA ASN A 250 -8.24 -14.28 17.86
C ASN A 250 -7.90 -15.75 17.55
N GLN A 251 -6.96 -16.36 18.27
CA GLN A 251 -6.67 -17.78 18.14
C GLN A 251 -7.84 -18.63 18.62
N LEU A 252 -8.05 -19.75 17.94
CA LEU A 252 -8.94 -20.79 18.43
C LEU A 252 -8.35 -21.43 19.70
N PRO A 253 -9.20 -22.00 20.59
CA PRO A 253 -8.70 -22.75 21.73
C PRO A 253 -7.76 -23.88 21.29
N GLU A 254 -6.72 -24.15 22.07
CA GLU A 254 -5.76 -25.24 21.81
C GLU A 254 -6.46 -26.61 21.76
N THR A 255 -7.43 -26.81 22.65
CA THR A 255 -8.27 -28.01 22.70
C THR A 255 -9.71 -27.66 22.33
N VAL A 256 -10.24 -28.32 21.31
CA VAL A 256 -11.61 -28.16 20.85
C VAL A 256 -12.39 -29.48 20.95
N PRO A 257 -13.72 -29.46 21.16
CA PRO A 257 -14.53 -30.68 21.18
C PRO A 257 -14.64 -31.32 19.78
N GLN A 258 -15.08 -32.58 19.71
CA GLN A 258 -15.13 -33.33 18.45
C GLN A 258 -16.11 -32.74 17.41
N ASP A 259 -17.17 -32.08 17.87
CA ASP A 259 -18.20 -31.42 17.07
C ASP A 259 -17.91 -29.91 16.84
N PHE A 260 -16.67 -29.47 17.07
CA PHE A 260 -16.27 -28.07 16.91
C PHE A 260 -16.45 -27.56 15.47
N LEU A 261 -16.16 -28.40 14.47
CA LEU A 261 -16.38 -28.08 13.06
C LEU A 261 -17.74 -28.60 12.60
N GLN A 262 -18.48 -27.75 11.89
CA GLN A 262 -19.71 -28.18 11.22
C GLN A 262 -19.36 -29.10 10.04
N PRO A 263 -20.11 -30.20 9.83
CA PRO A 263 -19.95 -31.03 8.64
C PRO A 263 -20.35 -30.24 7.38
N PRO A 264 -19.81 -30.61 6.20
CA PRO A 264 -20.16 -29.95 4.95
C PRO A 264 -21.64 -30.15 4.61
N LYS A 265 -22.25 -29.12 4.04
CA LYS A 265 -23.59 -29.15 3.45
C LYS A 265 -23.53 -29.74 2.04
N ILE A 266 -24.69 -30.08 1.48
CA ILE A 266 -24.81 -30.72 0.16
C ILE A 266 -24.28 -29.78 -0.94
N GLU A 267 -24.50 -28.48 -0.78
CA GLU A 267 -24.04 -27.44 -1.69
C GLU A 267 -22.56 -27.05 -1.50
N ASP A 268 -21.91 -27.51 -0.43
CA ASP A 268 -20.53 -27.15 -0.15
C ASP A 268 -19.57 -27.86 -1.09
N ARG A 269 -18.54 -27.13 -1.52
CA ARG A 269 -17.48 -27.68 -2.34
C ARG A 269 -16.58 -28.59 -1.49
N VAL A 270 -16.70 -29.90 -1.70
CA VAL A 270 -15.77 -30.90 -1.15
C VAL A 270 -14.85 -31.40 -2.27
N TYR A 271 -13.54 -31.26 -2.09
CA TYR A 271 -12.57 -31.70 -3.08
C TYR A 271 -12.36 -33.21 -3.00
N ASN A 272 -12.29 -33.88 -4.16
CA ASN A 272 -12.03 -35.33 -4.24
C ASN A 272 -10.58 -35.71 -3.88
N GLU A 273 -9.68 -34.72 -3.92
CA GLU A 273 -8.26 -34.85 -3.59
C GLU A 273 -7.78 -33.58 -2.87
N ILE A 274 -6.65 -33.66 -2.18
CA ILE A 274 -6.03 -32.48 -1.55
C ILE A 274 -5.66 -31.50 -2.67
N PRO A 275 -6.24 -30.28 -2.65
CA PRO A 275 -6.01 -29.31 -3.71
C PRO A 275 -4.54 -28.91 -3.80
#